data_AF-A0A962G979-F1
#
_entry.id   AF-A0A962G979-F1
#
_cell.length_a   1.000
_cell.length_b   1.000
_cell.length_c   1.000
_cell.angle_alpha   90.00
_cell.angle_beta   90.00
_cell.angle_gamma   90.00
#
_symmetry.space_group_name_H-M   'P 1'
#
loop_
_entity.id
_entity.type
_entity.pdbx_description
1 polymer ?
#
loop_
_entity_poly.entity_id
_entity_poly.type
_entity_poly.pdbx_seq_one_letter_code
_entity_poly.pdbx_strand_id
1 'polypeptide(L)'
;MDFGKLIARAQAILLSPKTEWPVIAAEQETVANLYKNYIIVLAAIPAIAGFIKGSLIGYSAFGFTARTPIVSGIIGMIVAYALALAVVYLIGLIIDALAPTFGGEKNPIQALKTAAYMSTAGWIAGIAVIVPWIGWLIVWAGFFYGAYLLYLGLPNTMRCPQDKAVGYTIVTILIGFVLSIILGMIVGGITAAGTMGAAVGNAVKIGDSGSNVSIDTDSALGKLAALGQQMEKQGKKMEAAKRSGNANAQAEAASAMLGTMLGGGSQVEALAPDAIKPFLPEKLAGFKRESISVERNGAMGVQVSTGRATYRDANDNRLELEITDMGGAKGIMALAGFAGIETEKETAYGYEKTYKQDGRLVNERWDNNGNNGEFGIVLGDRFAVKLSGRGEGLDMNMLKSALSSLNLAGLESLKDQGVKNG
;
A
#
# COMPACT_ATOMS: atom_id res chain seq x y z
N MET A 1 -29.01 -27.68 9.93
CA MET A 1 -27.60 -27.66 10.34
C MET A 1 -27.57 -28.02 11.81
N ASP A 2 -26.77 -29.01 12.18
CA ASP A 2 -26.70 -29.50 13.57
C ASP A 2 -25.41 -28.96 14.21
N PHE A 3 -25.54 -27.90 15.02
CA PHE A 3 -24.40 -27.25 15.65
C PHE A 3 -23.68 -28.16 16.65
N GLY A 4 -24.39 -29.09 17.30
CA GLY A 4 -23.78 -30.06 18.21
C GLY A 4 -22.81 -30.98 17.47
N LYS A 5 -23.22 -31.49 16.30
CA LYS A 5 -22.34 -32.30 15.44
C LYS A 5 -21.15 -31.51 14.90
N LEU A 6 -21.36 -30.25 14.52
CA LEU A 6 -20.27 -29.38 14.04
C LEU A 6 -19.22 -29.16 15.13
N ILE A 7 -19.64 -28.82 16.35
CA ILE A 7 -18.74 -28.59 17.48
C ILE A 7 -18.02 -29.88 17.84
N ALA A 8 -18.73 -30.99 17.95
CA ALA A 8 -18.14 -32.30 18.24
C ALA A 8 -17.07 -32.67 17.19
N ARG A 9 -17.34 -32.45 15.90
CA ARG A 9 -16.36 -32.67 14.83
C ARG A 9 -15.14 -31.78 14.95
N ALA A 10 -15.34 -30.47 15.20
CA ALA A 10 -14.25 -29.52 15.38
C ALA A 10 -13.38 -29.86 16.59
N GLN A 11 -13.99 -30.28 17.71
CA GLN A 11 -13.25 -30.75 18.88
C GLN A 11 -12.49 -32.04 18.59
N ALA A 12 -13.13 -33.02 17.94
CA ALA A 12 -12.49 -34.30 17.63
C ALA A 12 -11.25 -34.12 16.75
N ILE A 13 -11.35 -33.32 15.68
CA ILE A 13 -10.19 -33.07 14.81
C ILE A 13 -9.09 -32.25 15.51
N LEU A 14 -9.47 -31.35 16.42
CA LEU A 14 -8.48 -30.53 17.13
C LEU A 14 -7.82 -31.24 18.32
N LEU A 15 -8.54 -32.10 19.04
CA LEU A 15 -8.06 -32.72 20.27
C LEU A 15 -7.58 -34.17 20.06
N SER A 16 -8.16 -34.88 19.09
CA SER A 16 -7.86 -36.29 18.81
C SER A 16 -7.64 -36.56 17.30
N PRO A 17 -6.76 -35.80 16.61
CA PRO A 17 -6.66 -35.86 15.14
C PRO A 17 -6.28 -37.25 14.60
N LYS A 18 -5.40 -37.97 15.30
CA LYS A 18 -4.92 -39.29 14.86
C LYS A 18 -6.04 -40.33 14.75
N THR A 19 -7.05 -40.26 15.62
CA THR A 19 -8.21 -41.15 15.59
C THR A 19 -9.32 -40.63 14.68
N GLU A 20 -9.40 -39.31 14.52
CA GLU A 20 -10.47 -38.67 13.75
C GLU A 20 -10.25 -38.73 12.24
N TRP A 21 -9.01 -38.65 11.77
CA TRP A 21 -8.70 -38.69 10.33
C TRP A 21 -9.19 -39.96 9.61
N PRO A 22 -9.01 -41.18 10.14
CA PRO A 22 -9.59 -42.39 9.55
C PRO A 22 -11.11 -42.35 9.46
N VAL A 23 -11.79 -41.78 10.47
CA VAL A 23 -13.25 -41.63 10.49
C VAL A 23 -13.69 -40.68 9.38
N ILE A 24 -13.07 -39.50 9.28
CA ILE A 24 -13.31 -38.53 8.21
C ILE A 24 -13.08 -39.14 6.82
N ALA A 25 -12.01 -39.92 6.66
CA ALA A 25 -11.68 -40.55 5.38
C ALA A 25 -12.74 -41.58 4.95
N ALA A 26 -13.31 -42.33 5.89
CA ALA A 26 -14.33 -43.35 5.63
C ALA A 26 -15.73 -42.77 5.34
N GLU A 27 -16.02 -41.55 5.80
CA GLU A 27 -17.33 -40.93 5.62
C GLU A 27 -17.68 -40.68 4.14
N GLN A 28 -18.94 -40.88 3.78
CA GLN A 28 -19.43 -40.42 2.48
C GLN A 28 -19.85 -38.96 2.61
N GLU A 29 -19.30 -38.11 1.75
CA GLU A 29 -19.56 -36.68 1.81
C GLU A 29 -19.66 -36.09 0.41
N THR A 30 -20.32 -34.94 0.30
CA THR A 30 -20.36 -34.16 -0.95
C THR A 30 -19.80 -32.77 -0.73
N VAL A 31 -19.35 -32.13 -1.81
CA VAL A 31 -18.89 -30.72 -1.77
C VAL A 31 -19.96 -29.83 -1.12
N ALA A 32 -21.21 -29.94 -1.58
CA ALA A 32 -22.31 -29.11 -1.10
C ALA A 32 -22.56 -29.30 0.41
N ASN A 33 -22.60 -30.55 0.89
CA ASN A 33 -22.84 -30.85 2.29
C ASN A 33 -21.68 -30.41 3.19
N LEU A 34 -20.42 -30.64 2.76
CA LEU A 34 -19.25 -30.20 3.52
C LEU A 34 -19.20 -28.66 3.64
N TYR A 35 -19.54 -27.94 2.56
CA TYR A 35 -19.63 -26.49 2.59
C TYR A 35 -20.74 -26.01 3.54
N LYS A 36 -21.95 -26.54 3.37
CA LYS A 36 -23.14 -26.11 4.10
C LYS A 36 -23.06 -26.43 5.60
N ASN A 37 -22.53 -27.60 5.96
CA ASN A 37 -22.56 -28.11 7.32
C ASN A 37 -21.27 -27.87 8.10
N TYR A 38 -20.20 -27.37 7.47
CA TYR A 38 -18.91 -27.18 8.14
C TYR A 38 -18.19 -25.89 7.70
N ILE A 39 -17.79 -25.80 6.42
CA ILE A 39 -16.87 -24.73 5.94
C ILE A 39 -17.49 -23.34 6.09
N ILE A 40 -18.73 -23.14 5.62
CA ILE A 40 -19.41 -21.83 5.66
C ILE A 40 -19.47 -21.29 7.10
N VAL A 41 -19.67 -22.17 8.07
CA VAL A 41 -19.86 -21.77 9.47
C VAL A 41 -18.52 -21.40 10.11
N LEU A 42 -17.51 -22.27 9.99
CA LEU A 42 -16.23 -22.05 10.65
C LEU A 42 -15.41 -20.95 9.95
N ALA A 43 -15.47 -20.84 8.62
CA ALA A 43 -14.78 -19.78 7.89
C ALA A 43 -15.34 -18.37 8.19
N ALA A 44 -16.56 -18.27 8.72
CA ALA A 44 -17.15 -16.99 9.11
C ALA A 44 -16.48 -16.41 10.37
N ILE A 45 -15.94 -17.26 11.23
CA ILE A 45 -15.30 -16.89 12.50
C ILE A 45 -14.19 -15.85 12.30
N PRO A 46 -13.14 -16.10 11.51
CA PRO A 46 -12.07 -15.11 11.30
C PRO A 46 -12.56 -13.86 10.58
N ALA A 47 -13.52 -13.96 9.65
CA ALA A 47 -14.06 -12.81 8.94
C ALA A 47 -14.78 -11.84 9.90
N ILE A 48 -15.64 -12.36 10.77
CA ILE A 48 -16.36 -11.58 11.78
C ILE A 48 -15.36 -11.01 12.80
N ALA A 49 -14.39 -11.81 13.27
CA ALA A 49 -13.38 -11.35 14.21
C ALA A 49 -12.53 -10.20 13.64
N GLY A 50 -12.12 -10.32 12.36
CA GLY A 50 -11.41 -9.27 11.64
C GLY A 50 -12.23 -7.99 11.50
N PHE A 51 -13.52 -8.09 11.20
CA PHE A 51 -14.43 -6.94 11.16
C PHE A 51 -14.52 -6.23 12.51
N ILE A 52 -14.75 -6.98 13.59
CA ILE A 52 -14.83 -6.45 14.96
C ILE A 52 -13.52 -5.75 15.31
N LYS A 53 -12.38 -6.40 15.05
CA LYS A 53 -11.06 -5.83 15.33
C LYS A 53 -10.81 -4.55 14.54
N GLY A 54 -11.08 -4.55 13.23
CA GLY A 54 -10.81 -3.41 12.36
C GLY A 54 -11.76 -2.23 12.57
N SER A 55 -13.07 -2.50 12.72
CA SER A 55 -14.10 -1.45 12.64
C SER A 55 -14.63 -1.01 14.00
N LEU A 56 -14.72 -1.92 14.98
CA LEU A 56 -15.28 -1.62 16.30
C LEU A 56 -14.19 -1.31 17.33
N ILE A 57 -13.14 -2.14 17.37
CA ILE A 57 -12.04 -1.97 18.33
C ILE A 57 -11.03 -0.97 17.78
N GLY A 58 -10.53 -1.21 16.57
CA GLY A 58 -9.47 -0.46 15.92
C GLY A 58 -8.08 -1.04 16.17
N TYR A 59 -7.12 -0.56 15.40
CA TYR A 59 -5.70 -0.81 15.60
C TYR A 59 -5.09 0.38 16.33
N SER A 60 -4.47 0.09 17.47
CA SER A 60 -3.87 1.11 18.32
C SER A 60 -2.35 1.02 18.24
N ALA A 61 -1.68 2.14 17.95
CA ALA A 61 -0.23 2.26 17.96
C ALA A 61 0.14 3.67 18.44
N PHE A 62 1.12 3.77 19.35
CA PHE A 62 1.64 5.05 19.86
C PHE A 62 0.56 6.01 20.38
N GLY A 63 -0.47 5.49 21.06
CA GLY A 63 -1.58 6.29 21.60
C GLY A 63 -2.67 6.68 20.60
N PHE A 64 -2.45 6.44 19.30
CA PHE A 64 -3.47 6.66 18.26
C PHE A 64 -4.23 5.37 17.97
N THR A 65 -5.55 5.45 17.80
CA THR A 65 -6.40 4.31 17.43
C THR A 65 -7.11 4.61 16.12
N ALA A 66 -6.78 3.86 15.07
CA ALA A 66 -7.42 3.93 13.78
C ALA A 66 -8.49 2.83 13.67
N ARG A 67 -9.68 3.20 13.16
CA ARG A 67 -10.77 2.27 12.87
C ARG A 67 -11.14 2.33 11.41
N THR A 68 -11.42 1.17 10.84
CA THR A 68 -12.03 1.07 9.52
C THR A 68 -13.49 1.53 9.62
N PRO A 69 -13.96 2.43 8.74
CA PRO A 69 -15.37 2.82 8.72
C PRO A 69 -16.29 1.60 8.57
N ILE A 70 -17.45 1.61 9.26
CA ILE A 70 -18.34 0.44 9.39
C ILE A 70 -18.71 -0.14 8.01
N VAL A 71 -19.08 0.71 7.05
CA VAL A 71 -19.48 0.26 5.70
C VAL A 71 -18.33 -0.44 4.98
N SER A 72 -17.14 0.16 4.96
CA SER A 72 -15.94 -0.47 4.39
C SER A 72 -15.54 -1.75 5.13
N GLY A 73 -15.74 -1.79 6.46
CA GLY A 73 -15.50 -2.97 7.27
C GLY A 73 -16.43 -4.12 6.90
N ILE A 74 -17.73 -3.86 6.70
CA ILE A 74 -18.71 -4.87 6.27
C ILE A 74 -18.36 -5.38 4.87
N ILE A 75 -18.02 -4.49 3.94
CA ILE A 75 -17.58 -4.88 2.59
C ILE A 75 -16.34 -5.78 2.68
N GLY A 76 -15.33 -5.37 3.45
CA GLY A 76 -14.11 -6.13 3.67
C GLY A 76 -14.40 -7.51 4.28
N MET A 77 -15.31 -7.59 5.26
CA MET A 77 -15.74 -8.85 5.87
C MET A 77 -16.36 -9.80 4.84
N ILE A 78 -17.29 -9.31 4.01
CA ILE A 78 -17.98 -10.11 3.00
C ILE A 78 -16.98 -10.63 1.95
N VAL A 79 -16.09 -9.76 1.47
CA VAL A 79 -15.04 -10.13 0.50
C VAL A 79 -14.08 -11.14 1.12
N ALA A 80 -13.57 -10.89 2.32
CA ALA A 80 -12.66 -11.80 3.02
C ALA A 80 -13.30 -13.17 3.26
N TYR A 81 -14.59 -13.19 3.63
CA TYR A 81 -15.33 -14.42 3.82
C TYR A 81 -15.53 -15.19 2.50
N ALA A 82 -15.93 -14.53 1.42
CA ALA A 82 -16.07 -15.16 0.11
C ALA A 82 -14.74 -15.74 -0.40
N LEU A 83 -13.64 -15.00 -0.21
CA LEU A 83 -12.29 -15.46 -0.52
C LEU A 83 -11.88 -16.65 0.35
N ALA A 84 -12.19 -16.65 1.65
CA ALA A 84 -11.91 -17.79 2.52
C ALA A 84 -12.60 -19.07 2.05
N LEU A 85 -13.86 -18.97 1.59
CA LEU A 85 -14.58 -20.11 1.00
C LEU A 85 -13.92 -20.60 -0.29
N ALA A 86 -13.46 -19.69 -1.15
CA ALA A 86 -12.75 -20.04 -2.38
C ALA A 86 -11.38 -20.68 -2.10
N VAL A 87 -10.64 -20.18 -1.11
CA VAL A 87 -9.32 -20.71 -0.73
C VAL A 87 -9.40 -22.17 -0.31
N VAL A 88 -10.40 -22.57 0.49
CA VAL A 88 -10.55 -23.97 0.89
C VAL A 88 -10.71 -24.88 -0.33
N TYR A 89 -11.47 -24.43 -1.32
CA TYR A 89 -11.62 -25.16 -2.58
C TYR A 89 -10.30 -25.24 -3.35
N LEU A 90 -9.60 -24.11 -3.48
CA LEU A 90 -8.31 -24.05 -4.19
C LEU A 90 -7.25 -24.92 -3.51
N ILE A 91 -7.17 -24.93 -2.19
CA ILE A 91 -6.29 -25.83 -1.44
C ILE A 91 -6.69 -27.29 -1.68
N GLY A 92 -7.99 -27.61 -1.70
CA GLY A 92 -8.48 -28.93 -2.09
C GLY A 92 -8.02 -29.34 -3.50
N LEU A 93 -8.05 -28.42 -4.47
CA LEU A 93 -7.53 -28.67 -5.82
C LEU A 93 -6.01 -28.87 -5.84
N ILE A 94 -5.26 -28.08 -5.06
CA ILE A 94 -3.80 -28.22 -4.94
C ILE A 94 -3.45 -29.59 -4.36
N ILE A 95 -4.12 -30.00 -3.28
CA ILE A 95 -3.96 -31.33 -2.68
C ILE A 95 -4.29 -32.39 -3.75
N ASP A 96 -5.47 -32.37 -4.35
CA ASP A 96 -5.84 -33.36 -5.37
C ASP A 96 -4.82 -33.45 -6.52
N ALA A 97 -4.33 -32.31 -7.01
CA ALA A 97 -3.35 -32.24 -8.09
C ALA A 97 -1.96 -32.79 -7.71
N LEU A 98 -1.53 -32.59 -6.46
CA LEU A 98 -0.23 -33.05 -5.96
C LEU A 98 -0.23 -34.54 -5.58
N ALA A 99 -1.39 -35.14 -5.34
CA ALA A 99 -1.49 -36.52 -4.85
C ALA A 99 -0.63 -37.53 -5.63
N PRO A 100 -0.64 -37.58 -6.99
CA PRO A 100 0.17 -38.54 -7.74
C PRO A 100 1.68 -38.37 -7.55
N THR A 101 2.15 -37.13 -7.42
CA THR A 101 3.57 -36.80 -7.20
C THR A 101 4.09 -37.41 -5.91
N PHE A 102 3.23 -37.53 -4.91
CA PHE A 102 3.56 -38.11 -3.60
C PHE A 102 3.05 -39.54 -3.42
N GLY A 103 2.66 -40.22 -4.50
CA GLY A 103 2.19 -41.61 -4.48
C GLY A 103 0.81 -41.81 -3.83
N GLY A 104 0.02 -40.75 -3.72
CA GLY A 104 -1.38 -40.80 -3.30
C GLY A 104 -2.36 -40.93 -4.47
N GLU A 105 -3.62 -41.16 -4.14
CA GLU A 105 -4.74 -41.27 -5.08
C GLU A 105 -5.45 -39.93 -5.24
N LYS A 106 -5.77 -39.56 -6.48
CA LYS A 106 -6.62 -38.39 -6.75
C LYS A 106 -8.05 -38.69 -6.30
N ASN A 107 -8.60 -37.80 -5.49
CA ASN A 107 -10.00 -37.83 -5.09
C ASN A 107 -10.39 -36.42 -4.62
N PRO A 108 -11.14 -35.65 -5.43
CA PRO A 108 -11.42 -34.25 -5.13
C PRO A 108 -12.23 -34.05 -3.86
N ILE A 109 -13.09 -35.03 -3.50
CA ILE A 109 -13.89 -34.97 -2.27
C ILE A 109 -12.99 -35.18 -1.05
N GLN A 110 -12.08 -36.17 -1.09
CA GLN A 110 -11.13 -36.41 0.00
C GLN A 110 -10.11 -35.27 0.14
N ALA A 111 -9.67 -34.68 -0.98
CA ALA A 111 -8.79 -33.53 -0.97
C ALA A 111 -9.50 -32.30 -0.34
N LEU A 112 -10.76 -32.05 -0.69
CA LEU A 112 -11.54 -30.98 -0.09
C LEU A 112 -11.81 -31.21 1.41
N LYS A 113 -12.10 -32.45 1.84
CA LYS A 113 -12.16 -32.79 3.26
C LYS A 113 -10.86 -32.43 3.96
N THR A 114 -9.73 -32.85 3.40
CA THR A 114 -8.40 -32.56 3.96
C THR A 114 -8.21 -31.06 4.13
N ALA A 115 -8.49 -30.27 3.08
CA ALA A 115 -8.40 -28.82 3.11
C ALA A 115 -9.33 -28.18 4.15
N ALA A 116 -10.57 -28.66 4.27
CA ALA A 116 -11.54 -28.14 5.22
C ALA A 116 -11.12 -28.41 6.67
N TYR A 117 -10.77 -29.66 6.98
CA TYR A 117 -10.47 -30.10 8.35
C TYR A 117 -9.08 -29.64 8.84
N MET A 118 -8.09 -29.49 7.95
CA MET A 118 -6.81 -28.86 8.34
C MET A 118 -6.98 -27.36 8.62
N SER A 119 -7.94 -26.69 7.96
CA SER A 119 -8.22 -25.27 8.16
C SER A 119 -8.90 -24.96 9.50
N THR A 120 -9.51 -25.96 10.14
CA THR A 120 -10.25 -25.81 11.41
C THR A 120 -9.43 -25.11 12.48
N ALA A 121 -8.16 -25.48 12.64
CA ALA A 121 -7.26 -24.87 13.62
C ALA A 121 -7.06 -23.37 13.35
N GLY A 122 -6.84 -23.00 12.09
CA GLY A 122 -6.69 -21.61 11.68
C GLY A 122 -7.97 -20.78 11.86
N TRP A 123 -9.13 -21.35 11.57
CA TRP A 123 -10.42 -20.66 11.76
C TRP A 123 -10.72 -20.38 13.23
N ILE A 124 -10.51 -21.36 14.12
CA ILE A 124 -10.73 -21.19 15.55
C ILE A 124 -9.71 -20.20 16.14
N ALA A 125 -8.43 -20.34 15.77
CA ALA A 125 -7.38 -19.40 16.17
C ALA A 125 -7.64 -17.98 15.65
N GLY A 126 -8.35 -17.83 14.53
CA GLY A 126 -8.70 -16.54 13.93
C GLY A 126 -9.49 -15.59 14.85
N ILE A 127 -10.21 -16.10 15.85
CA ILE A 127 -10.88 -15.27 16.87
C ILE A 127 -9.85 -14.39 17.61
N ALA A 128 -8.65 -14.93 17.81
CA ALA A 128 -7.60 -14.27 18.59
C ALA A 128 -7.08 -12.98 17.95
N VAL A 129 -7.39 -12.70 16.68
CA VAL A 129 -7.09 -11.40 16.03
C VAL A 129 -7.62 -10.21 16.84
N ILE A 130 -8.70 -10.40 17.59
CA ILE A 130 -9.28 -9.39 18.47
C ILE A 130 -8.33 -9.03 19.63
N VAL A 131 -7.55 -10.00 20.12
CA VAL A 131 -6.71 -9.87 21.31
C VAL A 131 -5.44 -9.08 20.97
N PRO A 132 -5.21 -7.91 21.59
CA PRO A 132 -4.00 -7.13 21.38
C PRO A 132 -2.74 -7.91 21.78
N TRP A 133 -1.63 -7.63 21.10
CA TRP A 133 -0.26 -8.11 21.40
C TRP A 133 0.01 -9.61 21.31
N ILE A 134 -0.90 -10.47 21.78
CA ILE A 134 -0.73 -11.93 21.79
C ILE A 134 -1.55 -12.61 20.69
N GLY A 135 -2.58 -11.93 20.16
CA GLY A 135 -3.51 -12.50 19.18
C GLY A 135 -2.82 -13.10 17.95
N TRP A 136 -1.80 -12.42 17.44
CA TRP A 136 -1.03 -12.90 16.29
C TRP A 136 -0.28 -14.21 16.59
N LEU A 137 0.23 -14.41 17.80
CA LEU A 137 0.89 -15.67 18.19
C LEU A 137 -0.09 -16.84 18.21
N ILE A 138 -1.33 -16.61 18.66
CA ILE A 138 -2.37 -17.65 18.67
C ILE A 138 -2.75 -18.03 17.23
N VAL A 139 -2.85 -17.05 16.33
CA VAL A 139 -3.08 -17.30 14.88
C VAL A 139 -1.96 -18.15 14.28
N TRP A 140 -0.69 -17.84 14.60
CA TRP A 140 0.45 -18.66 14.16
C TRP A 140 0.40 -20.08 14.74
N ALA A 141 0.05 -20.24 16.01
CA ALA A 141 -0.14 -21.55 16.61
C ALA A 141 -1.23 -22.35 15.86
N GLY A 142 -2.34 -21.72 15.50
CA GLY A 142 -3.38 -22.32 14.67
C GLY A 142 -2.89 -22.72 13.27
N PHE A 143 -2.07 -21.89 12.63
CA PHE A 143 -1.45 -22.20 11.34
C PHE A 143 -0.53 -23.42 11.42
N PHE A 144 0.41 -23.45 12.37
CA PHE A 144 1.32 -24.59 12.54
C PHE A 144 0.58 -25.87 12.94
N TYR A 145 -0.47 -25.74 13.76
CA TYR A 145 -1.31 -26.88 14.09
C TYR A 145 -2.10 -27.36 12.86
N GLY A 146 -2.60 -26.47 12.01
CA GLY A 146 -3.21 -26.82 10.72
C GLY A 146 -2.25 -27.58 9.79
N ALA A 147 -0.98 -27.18 9.73
CA ALA A 147 0.05 -27.91 8.98
C ALA A 147 0.29 -29.32 9.57
N TYR A 148 0.28 -29.46 10.89
CA TYR A 148 0.33 -30.77 11.56
C TYR A 148 -0.91 -31.62 11.24
N LEU A 149 -2.11 -31.04 11.25
CA LEU A 149 -3.34 -31.72 10.84
C LEU A 149 -3.26 -32.20 9.39
N LEU A 150 -2.75 -31.36 8.48
CA LEU A 150 -2.54 -31.73 7.08
C LEU A 150 -1.60 -32.94 6.97
N TYR A 151 -0.47 -32.94 7.67
CA TYR A 151 0.46 -34.06 7.73
C TYR A 151 -0.20 -35.38 8.17
N LEU A 152 -1.03 -35.34 9.21
CA LEU A 152 -1.75 -36.52 9.67
C LEU A 152 -2.89 -36.95 8.72
N GLY A 153 -3.52 -35.99 8.03
CA GLY A 153 -4.67 -36.24 7.18
C GLY A 153 -4.34 -36.88 5.86
N LEU A 154 -3.26 -36.42 5.20
CA LEU A 154 -2.91 -36.82 3.83
C LEU A 154 -2.81 -38.35 3.62
N PRO A 155 -2.16 -39.14 4.50
CA PRO A 155 -2.11 -40.59 4.33
C PRO A 155 -3.49 -41.27 4.43
N ASN A 156 -4.43 -40.68 5.17
CA ASN A 156 -5.75 -41.25 5.38
C ASN A 156 -6.71 -40.89 4.22
N THR A 157 -6.72 -39.63 3.82
CA THR A 157 -7.66 -39.12 2.81
C THR A 157 -7.15 -39.32 1.38
N MET A 158 -5.87 -39.07 1.15
CA MET A 158 -5.23 -39.15 -0.17
C MET A 158 -4.41 -40.43 -0.36
N ARG A 159 -4.36 -41.31 0.66
CA ARG A 159 -3.70 -42.64 0.59
C ARG A 159 -2.23 -42.59 0.18
N CYS A 160 -1.54 -41.47 0.43
CA CYS A 160 -0.11 -41.40 0.17
C CYS A 160 0.67 -42.21 1.22
N PRO A 161 1.84 -42.78 0.85
CA PRO A 161 2.75 -43.41 1.81
C PRO A 161 3.16 -42.46 2.95
N GLN A 162 3.28 -42.99 4.17
CA GLN A 162 3.58 -42.21 5.38
C GLN A 162 4.94 -41.48 5.29
N ASP A 163 5.93 -42.10 4.64
CA ASP A 163 7.26 -41.53 4.41
C ASP A 163 7.25 -40.32 3.46
N LYS A 164 6.24 -40.22 2.58
CA LYS A 164 6.07 -39.08 1.64
C LYS A 164 5.17 -37.97 2.18
N ALA A 165 4.44 -38.22 3.26
CA ALA A 165 3.47 -37.28 3.82
C ALA A 165 4.11 -35.94 4.20
N VAL A 166 5.32 -35.96 4.77
CA VAL A 166 6.06 -34.74 5.14
C VAL A 166 6.32 -33.84 3.92
N GLY A 167 6.86 -34.41 2.84
CA GLY A 167 7.14 -33.67 1.61
C GLY A 167 5.86 -33.10 0.98
N TYR A 168 4.78 -33.89 1.00
CA TYR A 168 3.49 -33.48 0.49
C TYR A 168 2.90 -32.30 1.29
N THR A 169 2.97 -32.35 2.62
CA THR A 169 2.58 -31.24 3.50
C THR A 169 3.40 -29.98 3.19
N ILE A 170 4.73 -30.08 3.14
CA ILE A 170 5.60 -28.92 2.91
C ILE A 170 5.26 -28.22 1.59
N VAL A 171 5.15 -28.98 0.49
CA VAL A 171 4.85 -28.40 -0.82
C VAL A 171 3.45 -27.77 -0.84
N THR A 172 2.45 -28.44 -0.24
CA THR A 172 1.08 -27.89 -0.14
C THR A 172 1.06 -26.57 0.64
N ILE A 173 1.77 -26.50 1.79
CA ILE A 173 1.85 -25.29 2.61
C ILE A 173 2.57 -24.16 1.87
N LEU A 174 3.67 -24.44 1.15
CA LEU A 174 4.39 -23.43 0.37
C LEU A 174 3.49 -22.82 -0.72
N ILE A 175 2.75 -23.65 -1.46
CA ILE A 175 1.81 -23.16 -2.48
C ILE A 175 0.66 -22.38 -1.81
N GLY A 176 0.13 -22.88 -0.69
CA GLY A 176 -0.88 -22.18 0.09
C GLY A 176 -0.41 -20.80 0.61
N PHE A 177 0.87 -20.69 0.97
CA PHE A 177 1.48 -19.43 1.41
C PHE A 177 1.62 -18.43 0.25
N VAL A 178 2.03 -18.89 -0.94
CA VAL A 178 2.05 -18.03 -2.14
C VAL A 178 0.63 -17.55 -2.49
N LEU A 179 -0.36 -18.45 -2.42
CA LEU A 179 -1.76 -18.12 -2.65
C LEU A 179 -2.27 -17.07 -1.63
N SER A 180 -1.90 -17.19 -0.35
CA SER A 180 -2.32 -16.23 0.67
C SER A 180 -1.71 -14.83 0.46
N ILE A 181 -0.46 -14.74 -0.01
CA ILE A 181 0.16 -13.45 -0.39
C ILE A 181 -0.61 -12.80 -1.54
N ILE A 182 -0.92 -13.56 -2.60
CA ILE A 182 -1.67 -13.04 -3.76
C ILE A 182 -3.03 -12.50 -3.33
N LEU A 183 -3.74 -13.23 -2.47
CA LEU A 183 -5.04 -12.80 -1.96
C LEU A 183 -4.94 -11.59 -1.02
N GLY A 184 -3.89 -11.54 -0.20
CA GLY A 184 -3.59 -10.39 0.64
C GLY A 184 -3.42 -9.11 -0.18
N MET A 185 -2.73 -9.20 -1.32
CA MET A 185 -2.58 -8.07 -2.25
C MET A 185 -3.92 -7.64 -2.86
N ILE A 186 -4.78 -8.59 -3.23
CA ILE A 186 -6.12 -8.29 -3.78
C ILE A 186 -7.00 -7.60 -2.73
N VAL A 187 -7.09 -8.14 -1.53
CA VAL A 187 -7.89 -7.56 -0.42
C VAL A 187 -7.34 -6.21 0.00
N GLY A 188 -6.00 -6.09 0.09
CA GLY A 188 -5.32 -4.84 0.40
C GLY A 188 -5.61 -3.76 -0.64
N GLY A 189 -5.54 -4.10 -1.93
CA GLY A 189 -5.88 -3.20 -3.04
C GLY A 189 -7.33 -2.71 -3.00
N ILE A 190 -8.29 -3.60 -2.73
CA ILE A 190 -9.72 -3.24 -2.59
C ILE A 190 -9.94 -2.33 -1.38
N THR A 191 -9.30 -2.64 -0.25
CA THR A 191 -9.45 -1.86 0.98
C THR A 191 -8.83 -0.46 0.83
N ALA A 192 -7.65 -0.36 0.20
CA ALA A 192 -7.00 0.92 -0.10
C ALA A 192 -7.80 1.77 -1.11
N ALA A 193 -8.38 1.14 -2.14
CA ALA A 193 -9.28 1.82 -3.07
C ALA A 193 -10.58 2.27 -2.38
N GLY A 194 -11.11 1.47 -1.45
CA GLY A 194 -12.31 1.79 -0.67
C GLY A 194 -12.10 2.93 0.33
N THR A 195 -10.96 2.99 1.01
CA THR A 195 -10.62 4.12 1.90
C THR A 195 -10.37 5.40 1.12
N MET A 196 -9.74 5.30 -0.06
CA MET A 196 -9.58 6.42 -0.99
C MET A 196 -10.93 6.91 -1.52
N GLY A 197 -11.82 5.99 -1.93
CA GLY A 197 -13.18 6.32 -2.36
C GLY A 197 -14.05 6.91 -1.24
N ALA A 198 -13.87 6.47 0.01
CA ALA A 198 -14.55 7.04 1.18
C ALA A 198 -14.00 8.41 1.57
N ALA A 199 -12.69 8.64 1.43
CA ALA A 199 -12.07 9.96 1.61
C ALA A 199 -12.62 10.96 0.58
N VAL A 200 -12.75 10.53 -0.68
CA VAL A 200 -13.38 11.33 -1.75
C VAL A 200 -14.88 11.54 -1.49
N GLY A 201 -15.62 10.51 -1.06
CA GLY A 201 -17.05 10.60 -0.75
C GLY A 201 -17.39 11.49 0.45
N ASN A 202 -16.55 11.49 1.49
CA ASN A 202 -16.70 12.41 2.63
C ASN A 202 -16.33 13.85 2.26
N ALA A 203 -15.36 14.05 1.36
CA ALA A 203 -15.08 15.38 0.79
C ALA A 203 -16.29 15.92 -0.01
N VAL A 204 -17.08 15.05 -0.65
CA VAL A 204 -18.30 15.40 -1.38
C VAL A 204 -19.49 15.74 -0.45
N LYS A 205 -19.59 15.13 0.75
CA LYS A 205 -20.69 15.40 1.72
C LYS A 205 -20.53 16.67 2.55
N ILE A 206 -19.35 17.28 2.58
CA ILE A 206 -19.10 18.57 3.28
C ILE A 206 -19.71 19.77 2.51
N GLY A 207 -20.33 19.55 1.33
CA GLY A 207 -20.95 20.59 0.51
C GLY A 207 -22.43 20.92 0.80
N ASP A 208 -23.12 20.23 1.73
CA ASP A 208 -24.60 20.26 1.79
C ASP A 208 -25.21 20.63 3.15
N SER A 209 -24.55 21.45 3.98
CA SER A 209 -25.19 21.96 5.21
C SER A 209 -24.81 23.40 5.51
N GLY A 210 -25.78 24.29 5.29
CA GLY A 210 -25.69 25.72 5.47
C GLY A 210 -25.43 26.12 6.93
N SER A 211 -24.18 26.45 7.23
CA SER A 211 -23.85 27.33 8.34
C SER A 211 -22.68 28.23 7.91
N ASN A 212 -22.92 29.54 7.92
CA ASN A 212 -21.93 30.53 7.54
C ASN A 212 -20.79 30.55 8.56
N VAL A 213 -19.64 30.02 8.17
CA VAL A 213 -18.38 30.28 8.84
C VAL A 213 -17.59 31.20 7.90
N SER A 214 -17.30 32.42 8.37
CA SER A 214 -16.44 33.34 7.63
C SER A 214 -15.04 32.77 7.57
N ILE A 215 -14.63 32.32 6.38
CA ILE A 215 -13.28 31.81 6.13
C ILE A 215 -12.44 32.98 5.66
N ASP A 216 -11.36 33.23 6.40
CA ASP A 216 -10.31 34.16 6.03
C ASP A 216 -9.79 33.85 4.62
N THR A 217 -9.87 34.84 3.73
CA THR A 217 -9.66 34.68 2.28
C THR A 217 -8.22 34.30 1.93
N ASP A 218 -7.27 34.61 2.82
CA ASP A 218 -5.84 34.30 2.63
C ASP A 218 -5.41 32.95 3.24
N SER A 219 -6.31 32.28 3.98
CA SER A 219 -6.03 30.97 4.57
C SER A 219 -6.06 29.84 3.53
N ALA A 220 -5.40 28.71 3.84
CA ALA A 220 -5.47 27.50 3.03
C ALA A 220 -6.92 27.02 2.79
N LEU A 221 -7.81 27.29 3.75
CA LEU A 221 -9.23 26.99 3.66
C LEU A 221 -9.98 27.99 2.76
N GLY A 222 -9.57 29.27 2.74
CA GLY A 222 -10.12 30.29 1.84
C GLY A 222 -9.79 30.01 0.37
N LYS A 223 -8.56 29.56 0.10
CA LYS A 223 -8.14 29.09 -1.22
C LYS A 223 -8.89 27.81 -1.65
N LEU A 224 -9.19 26.91 -0.71
CA LEU A 224 -10.00 25.72 -0.95
C LEU A 224 -11.49 26.07 -1.22
N ALA A 225 -12.03 27.07 -0.52
CA ALA A 225 -13.38 27.59 -0.76
C ALA A 225 -13.48 28.28 -2.13
N ALA A 226 -12.46 29.05 -2.53
CA ALA A 226 -12.36 29.64 -3.86
C ALA A 226 -12.28 28.56 -4.97
N LEU A 227 -11.54 27.48 -4.72
CA LEU A 227 -11.48 26.31 -5.61
C LEU A 227 -12.86 25.61 -5.69
N GLY A 228 -13.58 25.48 -4.58
CA GLY A 228 -14.94 24.97 -4.53
C GLY A 228 -15.93 25.79 -5.36
N GLN A 229 -15.87 27.12 -5.24
CA GLN A 229 -16.69 28.03 -6.07
C GLN A 229 -16.32 27.98 -7.56
N GLN A 230 -15.04 27.82 -7.90
CA GLN A 230 -14.60 27.61 -9.28
C GLN A 230 -15.09 26.26 -9.83
N MET A 231 -15.03 25.20 -9.03
CA MET A 231 -15.56 23.87 -9.38
C MET A 231 -17.08 23.91 -9.61
N GLU A 232 -17.84 24.66 -8.80
CA GLU A 232 -19.29 24.81 -8.99
C GLU A 232 -19.62 25.55 -10.31
N LYS A 233 -18.89 26.64 -10.61
CA LYS A 233 -19.04 27.39 -11.87
C LYS A 233 -18.67 26.54 -13.09
N GLN A 234 -17.61 25.73 -13.00
CA GLN A 234 -17.18 24.82 -14.06
C GLN A 234 -18.14 23.63 -14.21
N GLY A 235 -18.70 23.12 -13.10
CA GLY A 235 -19.74 22.07 -13.10
C GLY A 235 -21.00 22.51 -13.84
N LYS A 236 -21.47 23.74 -13.61
CA LYS A 236 -22.59 24.33 -14.36
C LYS A 236 -22.28 24.47 -15.86
N LYS A 237 -21.04 24.81 -16.24
CA LYS A 237 -20.60 24.84 -17.64
C LYS A 237 -20.55 23.44 -18.28
N MET A 238 -20.07 22.44 -17.55
CA MET A 238 -20.06 21.03 -17.98
C MET A 238 -21.49 20.52 -18.21
N GLU A 239 -22.42 20.87 -17.32
CA GLU A 239 -23.82 20.46 -17.44
C GLU A 239 -24.51 21.13 -18.65
N ALA A 240 -24.21 22.41 -18.89
CA ALA A 240 -24.64 23.11 -20.09
C ALA A 240 -24.03 22.53 -21.38
N ALA A 241 -22.73 22.20 -21.36
CA ALA A 241 -22.03 21.56 -22.49
C ALA A 241 -22.58 20.15 -22.80
N LYS A 242 -22.90 19.36 -21.76
CA LYS A 242 -23.57 18.06 -21.90
C LYS A 242 -24.96 18.18 -22.51
N ARG A 243 -25.76 19.18 -22.10
CA ARG A 243 -27.09 19.43 -22.67
C ARG A 243 -27.04 19.94 -24.11
N SER A 244 -25.97 20.66 -24.49
CA SER A 244 -25.82 21.21 -25.84
C SER A 244 -25.44 20.18 -26.92
N GLY A 245 -24.98 18.98 -26.53
CA GLY A 245 -24.53 17.93 -27.47
C GLY A 245 -23.32 18.30 -28.34
N ASN A 246 -22.71 19.47 -28.14
CA ASN A 246 -21.60 19.96 -28.96
C ASN A 246 -20.28 19.38 -28.45
N ALA A 247 -19.67 18.49 -29.23
CA ALA A 247 -18.45 17.77 -28.88
C ALA A 247 -17.27 18.72 -28.56
N ASN A 248 -17.19 19.88 -29.23
CA ASN A 248 -16.14 20.86 -28.98
C ASN A 248 -16.30 21.55 -27.62
N ALA A 249 -17.54 21.86 -27.22
CA ALA A 249 -17.83 22.47 -25.92
C ALA A 249 -17.58 21.50 -24.76
N GLN A 250 -17.80 20.20 -24.97
CA GLN A 250 -17.47 19.16 -23.99
C GLN A 250 -15.96 18.94 -23.87
N ALA A 251 -15.22 19.02 -24.97
CA ALA A 251 -13.76 18.94 -24.97
C ALA A 251 -13.12 20.15 -24.28
N GLU A 252 -13.62 21.37 -24.51
CA GLU A 252 -13.18 22.58 -23.80
C GLU A 252 -13.52 22.55 -22.30
N ALA A 253 -14.72 22.07 -21.94
CA ALA A 253 -15.09 21.93 -20.53
C ALA A 253 -14.24 20.87 -19.81
N ALA A 254 -13.93 19.75 -20.47
CA ALA A 254 -13.05 18.72 -19.94
C ALA A 254 -11.59 19.18 -19.82
N SER A 255 -11.07 19.94 -20.79
CA SER A 255 -9.72 20.49 -20.75
C SER A 255 -9.58 21.60 -19.69
N ALA A 256 -10.59 22.46 -19.54
CA ALA A 256 -10.65 23.46 -18.47
C ALA A 256 -10.74 22.82 -17.08
N MET A 257 -11.48 21.72 -16.93
CA MET A 257 -11.58 20.96 -15.68
C MET A 257 -10.23 20.31 -15.31
N LEU A 258 -9.56 19.69 -16.29
CA LEU A 258 -8.23 19.11 -16.11
C LEU A 258 -7.18 20.19 -15.78
N GLY A 259 -7.22 21.35 -16.44
CA GLY A 259 -6.35 22.49 -16.15
C GLY A 259 -6.59 23.11 -14.78
N THR A 260 -7.82 23.09 -14.28
CA THR A 260 -8.15 23.56 -12.91
C THR A 260 -7.66 22.55 -11.87
N MET A 261 -7.82 21.25 -12.12
CA MET A 261 -7.39 20.16 -11.22
C MET A 261 -5.87 20.04 -11.11
N LEU A 262 -5.13 20.45 -12.14
CA LEU A 262 -3.66 20.46 -12.16
C LEU A 262 -3.03 21.75 -11.62
N GLY A 263 -3.82 22.64 -11.00
CA GLY A 263 -3.27 23.83 -10.32
C GLY A 263 -3.43 25.15 -11.08
N GLY A 264 -4.49 25.28 -11.89
CA GLY A 264 -4.90 26.58 -12.44
C GLY A 264 -4.27 26.92 -13.79
N GLY A 265 -4.67 26.18 -14.83
CA GLY A 265 -4.63 26.59 -16.23
C GLY A 265 -3.25 26.75 -16.90
N SER A 266 -2.17 26.73 -16.14
CA SER A 266 -0.81 26.84 -16.65
C SER A 266 -0.22 25.43 -16.81
N GLN A 267 -0.24 24.90 -18.04
CA GLN A 267 0.59 23.74 -18.37
C GLN A 267 2.05 24.19 -18.35
N VAL A 268 2.76 23.84 -17.29
CA VAL A 268 4.20 24.06 -17.20
C VAL A 268 4.90 22.79 -17.66
N GLU A 269 5.56 22.88 -18.82
CA GLU A 269 6.37 21.82 -19.37
C GLU A 269 7.66 21.66 -18.53
N ALA A 270 8.01 20.42 -18.18
CA ALA A 270 9.25 20.16 -17.46
C ALA A 270 10.47 20.50 -18.33
N LEU A 271 11.52 20.99 -17.69
CA LEU A 271 12.78 21.42 -18.29
C LEU A 271 13.33 20.30 -19.18
N ALA A 272 13.83 20.67 -20.37
CA ALA A 272 14.54 19.73 -21.21
C ALA A 272 15.82 19.24 -20.50
N PRO A 273 16.32 18.02 -20.82
CA PRO A 273 17.53 17.48 -20.20
C PRO A 273 18.74 18.43 -20.24
N ASP A 274 18.93 19.15 -21.36
CA ASP A 274 20.03 20.11 -21.53
C ASP A 274 19.93 21.33 -20.62
N ALA A 275 18.76 21.66 -20.09
CA ALA A 275 18.58 22.74 -19.13
C ALA A 275 18.92 22.30 -17.69
N ILE A 276 18.81 21.02 -17.36
CA ILE A 276 19.16 20.48 -16.04
C ILE A 276 20.65 20.13 -15.95
N LYS A 277 21.22 19.62 -17.05
CA LYS A 277 22.61 19.15 -17.13
C LYS A 277 23.67 20.13 -16.58
N PRO A 278 23.57 21.47 -16.78
CA PRO A 278 24.53 22.45 -16.22
C PRO A 278 24.56 22.52 -14.69
N PHE A 279 23.49 22.07 -14.01
CA PHE A 279 23.40 22.06 -12.55
C PHE A 279 23.96 20.78 -11.92
N LEU A 280 24.44 19.86 -12.75
CA LEU A 280 25.21 18.68 -12.34
C LEU A 280 26.66 18.97 -12.69
N PRO A 281 27.51 19.48 -11.78
CA PRO A 281 28.90 19.83 -12.09
C PRO A 281 29.79 18.59 -12.27
N GLU A 282 31.02 18.77 -12.78
CA GLU A 282 32.02 17.68 -12.83
C GLU A 282 32.67 17.39 -11.47
N LYS A 283 32.67 18.39 -10.58
CA LYS A 283 33.15 18.30 -9.21
C LYS A 283 32.13 18.91 -8.25
N LEU A 284 31.93 18.26 -7.11
CA LEU A 284 31.04 18.74 -6.05
C LEU A 284 31.75 18.57 -4.71
N ALA A 285 32.05 19.67 -4.00
CA ALA A 285 32.76 19.65 -2.72
C ALA A 285 34.05 18.80 -2.71
N GLY A 286 34.81 18.78 -3.81
CA GLY A 286 36.03 17.99 -3.97
C GLY A 286 35.83 16.56 -4.50
N PHE A 287 34.59 16.07 -4.57
CA PHE A 287 34.25 14.77 -5.15
C PHE A 287 34.21 14.88 -6.67
N LYS A 288 34.75 13.89 -7.38
CA LYS A 288 34.71 13.81 -8.85
C LYS A 288 33.47 13.06 -9.29
N ARG A 289 32.76 13.56 -10.31
CA ARG A 289 31.59 12.89 -10.88
C ARG A 289 31.99 11.58 -11.57
N GLU A 290 31.28 10.50 -11.25
CA GLU A 290 31.42 9.17 -11.87
C GLU A 290 30.40 8.96 -12.98
N SER A 291 29.15 9.37 -12.75
CA SER A 291 28.04 9.15 -13.66
C SER A 291 27.13 10.37 -13.70
N ILE A 292 26.43 10.51 -14.82
CA ILE A 292 25.35 11.48 -14.99
C ILE A 292 24.25 10.83 -15.82
N SER A 293 23.00 10.99 -15.39
CA SER A 293 21.83 10.71 -16.20
C SER A 293 20.86 11.88 -16.10
N VAL A 294 20.25 12.26 -17.22
CA VAL A 294 19.19 13.27 -17.22
C VAL A 294 18.10 12.77 -18.15
N GLU A 295 16.90 12.61 -17.61
CA GLU A 295 15.77 12.04 -18.32
C GLU A 295 14.55 12.93 -18.13
N ARG A 296 13.70 12.97 -19.15
CA ARG A 296 12.39 13.62 -19.09
C ARG A 296 11.34 12.58 -19.42
N ASN A 297 10.51 12.26 -18.44
CA ASN A 297 9.48 11.23 -18.52
C ASN A 297 8.10 11.89 -18.39
N GLY A 298 7.15 11.46 -19.21
CA GLY A 298 5.78 11.99 -19.21
C GLY A 298 4.76 10.86 -19.14
N ALA A 299 3.83 10.93 -18.18
CA ALA A 299 2.73 10.00 -18.05
C ALA A 299 1.47 10.74 -17.59
N MET A 300 0.31 10.39 -18.16
CA MET A 300 -1.01 10.92 -17.73
C MET A 300 -1.09 12.46 -17.67
N GLY A 301 -0.42 13.17 -18.57
CA GLY A 301 -0.42 14.63 -18.63
C GLY A 301 0.52 15.33 -17.64
N VAL A 302 1.27 14.58 -16.83
CA VAL A 302 2.32 15.10 -15.95
C VAL A 302 3.68 14.78 -16.57
N GLN A 303 4.52 15.81 -16.72
CA GLN A 303 5.89 15.65 -17.15
C GLN A 303 6.83 15.93 -15.97
N VAL A 304 7.83 15.06 -15.81
CA VAL A 304 8.86 15.17 -14.79
C VAL A 304 10.21 15.01 -15.47
N SER A 305 11.13 15.91 -15.18
CA SER A 305 12.52 15.79 -15.59
C SER A 305 13.40 15.54 -14.36
N THR A 306 14.22 14.51 -14.42
CA THR A 306 15.12 14.14 -13.32
C THR A 306 16.55 14.06 -13.83
N GLY A 307 17.43 14.84 -13.22
CA GLY A 307 18.88 14.74 -13.37
C GLY A 307 19.51 14.09 -12.15
N ARG A 308 20.30 13.04 -12.37
CA ARG A 308 21.10 12.37 -11.33
C ARG A 308 22.57 12.43 -11.66
N ALA A 309 23.40 12.61 -10.64
CA ALA A 309 24.84 12.48 -10.75
C ALA A 309 25.43 11.85 -9.49
N THR A 310 26.27 10.83 -9.68
CA THR A 310 27.04 10.21 -8.59
C THR A 310 28.46 10.76 -8.59
N TYR A 311 28.99 11.06 -7.41
CA TYR A 311 30.34 11.58 -7.20
C TYR A 311 31.09 10.72 -6.18
N ARG A 312 32.41 10.65 -6.33
CA ARG A 312 33.30 9.95 -5.40
C ARG A 312 34.55 10.76 -5.10
N ASP A 313 35.04 10.66 -3.86
CA ASP A 313 36.34 11.17 -3.46
C ASP A 313 37.45 10.09 -3.52
N ALA A 314 38.65 10.41 -3.01
CA ALA A 314 39.78 9.48 -2.96
C ALA A 314 39.62 8.37 -1.91
N ASN A 315 38.72 8.55 -0.93
CA ASN A 315 38.49 7.63 0.19
C ASN A 315 37.27 6.72 -0.05
N ASP A 316 36.81 6.64 -1.31
CA ASP A 316 35.64 5.87 -1.74
C ASP A 316 34.28 6.37 -1.20
N ASN A 317 34.25 7.52 -0.53
CA ASN A 317 33.00 8.14 -0.07
C ASN A 317 32.18 8.58 -1.28
N ARG A 318 30.85 8.49 -1.17
CA ARG A 318 29.94 8.77 -2.29
C ARG A 318 28.97 9.88 -1.97
N LEU A 319 28.72 10.72 -2.97
CA LEU A 319 27.62 11.66 -3.01
C LEU A 319 26.71 11.35 -4.21
N GLU A 320 25.41 11.50 -4.03
CA GLU A 320 24.42 11.39 -5.09
C GLU A 320 23.58 12.66 -5.11
N LEU A 321 23.68 13.43 -6.19
CA LEU A 321 22.89 14.63 -6.44
C LEU A 321 21.71 14.26 -7.35
N GLU A 322 20.50 14.55 -6.89
CA GLU A 322 19.28 14.45 -7.67
C GLU A 322 18.62 15.84 -7.79
N ILE A 323 18.29 16.23 -9.01
CA ILE A 323 17.50 17.43 -9.33
C ILE A 323 16.25 16.96 -10.06
N THR A 324 15.10 17.20 -9.45
CA THR A 324 13.80 16.83 -10.01
C THR A 324 12.98 18.08 -10.30
N ASP A 325 12.67 18.31 -11.58
CA ASP A 325 11.68 19.28 -12.04
C ASP A 325 10.34 18.59 -12.25
N MET A 326 9.35 18.99 -11.45
CA MET A 326 8.01 18.40 -11.47
C MET A 326 7.07 19.10 -12.45
N GLY A 327 7.54 20.09 -13.23
CA GLY A 327 6.73 20.81 -14.20
C GLY A 327 5.50 21.50 -13.57
N GLY A 328 4.35 21.44 -14.24
CA GLY A 328 3.08 22.05 -13.81
C GLY A 328 2.46 21.43 -12.56
N ALA A 329 3.12 20.47 -11.92
CA ALA A 329 2.62 19.73 -10.79
C ALA A 329 2.72 20.47 -9.44
N LYS A 330 2.55 21.81 -9.43
CA LYS A 330 2.42 22.61 -8.18
C LYS A 330 1.37 21.99 -7.24
N GLY A 331 0.32 21.37 -7.80
CA GLY A 331 -0.73 20.67 -7.05
C GLY A 331 -0.35 19.29 -6.48
N ILE A 332 0.64 18.59 -7.03
CA ILE A 332 1.04 17.25 -6.53
C ILE A 332 1.90 17.37 -5.26
N MET A 333 2.74 18.41 -5.15
CA MET A 333 3.48 18.70 -3.91
C MET A 333 2.54 19.05 -2.74
N ALA A 334 1.38 19.66 -3.04
CA ALA A 334 0.31 19.89 -2.07
C ALA A 334 -0.44 18.61 -1.65
N LEU A 335 -0.30 17.49 -2.39
CA LEU A 335 -1.06 16.25 -2.20
C LEU A 335 -0.20 15.04 -1.76
N ALA A 336 1.11 15.01 -2.04
CA ALA A 336 1.92 13.78 -1.96
C ALA A 336 2.71 13.52 -0.66
N GLY A 337 2.69 14.41 0.35
CA GLY A 337 3.30 14.05 1.65
C GLY A 337 3.81 15.16 2.55
N PHE A 338 3.62 16.43 2.24
CA PHE A 338 4.18 17.55 3.02
C PHE A 338 3.13 18.44 3.70
N ALA A 339 1.87 17.98 3.79
CA ALA A 339 0.82 18.61 4.57
C ALA A 339 1.01 18.31 6.07
N GLY A 340 1.93 19.05 6.71
CA GLY A 340 2.34 18.89 8.11
C GLY A 340 3.65 19.64 8.35
N ILE A 341 3.58 20.95 8.16
CA ILE A 341 4.70 21.91 8.20
C ILE A 341 5.37 21.78 9.57
N GLU A 342 6.64 21.37 9.59
CA GLU A 342 7.46 21.05 10.77
C GLU A 342 7.24 19.67 11.37
N THR A 343 8.08 18.74 10.95
CA THR A 343 8.24 17.42 11.56
C THR A 343 9.69 17.24 11.95
N GLU A 344 9.92 17.03 13.24
CA GLU A 344 11.22 16.66 13.80
C GLU A 344 11.04 15.31 14.48
N LYS A 345 11.73 14.29 13.94
CA LYS A 345 11.72 12.94 14.45
C LYS A 345 13.15 12.56 14.81
N GLU A 346 13.39 12.46 16.10
CA GLU A 346 14.67 12.00 16.63
C GLU A 346 14.55 10.55 17.10
N THR A 347 15.53 9.74 16.74
CA THR A 347 15.62 8.33 17.14
C THR A 347 16.95 8.09 17.84
N ALA A 348 17.11 6.95 18.50
CA ALA A 348 18.37 6.58 19.16
C ALA A 348 19.59 6.50 18.20
N TYR A 349 19.35 6.45 16.88
CA TYR A 349 20.39 6.20 15.87
C TYR A 349 20.44 7.26 14.77
N GLY A 350 19.71 8.38 14.90
CA GLY A 350 19.65 9.38 13.85
C GLY A 350 18.42 10.29 13.94
N TYR A 351 18.26 11.17 12.97
CA TYR A 351 17.17 12.14 12.93
C TYR A 351 16.60 12.32 11.53
N GLU A 352 15.36 12.80 11.48
CA GLU A 352 14.69 13.29 10.28
C GLU A 352 13.97 14.59 10.61
N LYS A 353 14.23 15.65 9.84
CA LYS A 353 13.65 16.99 10.04
C LYS A 353 13.13 17.52 8.73
N THR A 354 11.93 18.06 8.74
CA THR A 354 11.38 18.84 7.62
C THR A 354 10.91 20.17 8.17
N TYR A 355 11.42 21.29 7.65
CA TYR A 355 11.12 22.63 8.14
C TYR A 355 11.13 23.64 6.99
N LYS A 356 10.69 24.88 7.26
CA LYS A 356 10.79 25.98 6.30
C LYS A 356 11.96 26.89 6.67
N GLN A 357 12.80 27.19 5.69
CA GLN A 357 13.89 28.14 5.81
C GLN A 357 13.83 29.10 4.62
N ASP A 358 13.73 30.40 4.88
CA ASP A 358 13.64 31.44 3.85
C ASP A 358 12.50 31.21 2.83
N GLY A 359 11.36 30.71 3.31
CA GLY A 359 10.21 30.36 2.47
C GLY A 359 10.37 29.08 1.66
N ARG A 360 11.56 28.46 1.67
CA ARG A 360 11.85 27.18 1.01
C ARG A 360 11.62 26.02 1.97
N LEU A 361 11.11 24.92 1.44
CA LEU A 361 10.99 23.68 2.20
C LEU A 361 12.35 22.98 2.22
N VAL A 362 12.79 22.60 3.42
CA VAL A 362 14.05 21.88 3.65
C VAL A 362 13.75 20.56 4.33
N ASN A 363 14.42 19.49 3.88
CA ASN A 363 14.40 18.18 4.49
C ASN A 363 15.83 17.75 4.83
N GLU A 364 16.00 17.19 6.02
CA GLU A 364 17.26 16.64 6.51
C GLU A 364 17.02 15.26 7.08
N ARG A 365 17.89 14.31 6.75
CA ARG A 365 17.90 12.99 7.37
C ARG A 365 19.33 12.56 7.64
N TRP A 366 19.57 12.00 8.81
CA TRP A 366 20.87 11.46 9.19
C TRP A 366 20.72 10.12 9.91
N ASP A 367 21.54 9.15 9.55
CA ASP A 367 21.64 7.83 10.20
C ASP A 367 23.08 7.59 10.66
N ASN A 368 23.27 7.50 11.98
CA ASN A 368 24.56 7.30 12.62
C ASN A 368 25.09 5.87 12.47
N ASN A 369 24.25 4.86 12.26
CA ASN A 369 24.68 3.48 12.06
C ASN A 369 25.16 3.24 10.63
N GLY A 370 24.51 3.89 9.66
CA GLY A 370 24.81 3.75 8.24
C GLY A 370 25.91 4.69 7.71
N ASN A 371 26.35 5.67 8.52
CA ASN A 371 27.16 6.81 8.09
C ASN A 371 26.62 7.41 6.79
N ASN A 372 25.31 7.64 6.76
CA ASN A 372 24.62 8.17 5.60
C ASN A 372 23.61 9.23 5.98
N GLY A 373 23.33 10.11 5.02
CA GLY A 373 22.38 11.19 5.22
C GLY A 373 21.92 11.79 3.92
N GLU A 374 20.86 12.59 4.03
CA GLU A 374 20.23 13.28 2.92
C GLU A 374 19.93 14.73 3.32
N PHE A 375 20.25 15.66 2.43
CA PHE A 375 19.85 17.05 2.52
C PHE A 375 19.07 17.44 1.28
N GLY A 376 17.85 17.95 1.45
CA GLY A 376 16.95 18.31 0.37
C GLY A 376 16.39 19.71 0.52
N ILE A 377 16.26 20.43 -0.59
CA ILE A 377 15.62 21.75 -0.66
C ILE A 377 14.68 21.85 -1.86
N VAL A 378 13.56 22.54 -1.66
CA VAL A 378 12.64 22.91 -2.75
C VAL A 378 12.86 24.36 -3.15
N LEU A 379 13.06 24.60 -4.45
CA LEU A 379 13.31 25.91 -5.04
C LEU A 379 12.15 26.32 -5.96
N GLY A 380 11.71 27.57 -5.85
CA GLY A 380 10.67 28.16 -6.70
C GLY A 380 9.35 27.38 -6.74
N ASP A 381 9.03 26.61 -5.70
CA ASP A 381 7.88 25.69 -5.61
C ASP A 381 7.78 24.65 -6.74
N ARG A 382 8.91 24.34 -7.39
CA ARG A 382 8.96 23.51 -8.61
C ARG A 382 10.08 22.48 -8.62
N PHE A 383 11.27 22.89 -8.19
CA PHE A 383 12.46 22.04 -8.27
C PHE A 383 12.78 21.45 -6.91
N ALA A 384 12.90 20.13 -6.81
CA ALA A 384 13.48 19.46 -5.66
C ALA A 384 14.94 19.15 -5.94
N VAL A 385 15.84 19.63 -5.08
CA VAL A 385 17.28 19.35 -5.14
C VAL A 385 17.64 18.56 -3.91
N LYS A 386 18.10 17.32 -4.10
CA LYS A 386 18.49 16.41 -3.02
C LYS A 386 19.93 15.98 -3.18
N LEU A 387 20.70 16.04 -2.10
CA LEU A 387 22.04 15.47 -2.01
C LEU A 387 22.06 14.40 -0.93
N SER A 388 22.31 13.16 -1.35
CA SER A 388 22.51 12.03 -0.44
C SER A 388 24.00 11.72 -0.35
N GLY A 389 24.49 11.33 0.83
CA GLY A 389 25.88 10.98 1.05
C GLY A 389 26.05 9.72 1.88
N ARG A 390 27.12 8.97 1.62
CA ARG A 390 27.54 7.81 2.42
C ARG A 390 29.06 7.72 2.53
N GLY A 391 29.59 7.61 3.76
CA GLY A 391 31.03 7.51 3.99
C GLY A 391 31.48 7.87 5.41
N GLU A 392 32.65 7.40 5.84
CA GLU A 392 33.17 7.53 7.22
C GLU A 392 33.56 8.98 7.62
N GLY A 393 33.64 9.91 6.67
CA GLY A 393 33.99 11.31 6.90
C GLY A 393 32.91 12.32 6.51
N LEU A 394 31.68 11.85 6.24
CA LEU A 394 30.58 12.73 5.86
C LEU A 394 29.75 13.11 7.09
N ASP A 395 29.28 14.35 7.13
CA ASP A 395 28.28 14.83 8.07
C ASP A 395 27.24 15.71 7.36
N MET A 396 26.17 16.08 8.08
CA MET A 396 25.12 16.93 7.52
C MET A 396 25.64 18.32 7.09
N ASN A 397 26.62 18.88 7.80
CA ASN A 397 27.15 20.21 7.47
C ASN A 397 27.89 20.19 6.13
N MET A 398 28.59 19.10 5.85
CA MET A 398 29.25 18.88 4.57
C MET A 398 28.23 18.74 3.44
N LEU A 399 27.13 17.99 3.64
CA LEU A 399 26.05 17.88 2.65
C LEU A 399 25.40 19.24 2.37
N LYS A 400 25.10 20.02 3.42
CA LYS A 400 24.59 21.39 3.30
C LYS A 400 25.54 22.28 2.51
N SER A 401 26.81 22.29 2.89
CA SER A 401 27.84 23.11 2.22
C SER A 401 28.02 22.72 0.76
N ALA A 402 28.02 21.41 0.46
CA ALA A 402 28.12 20.88 -0.89
C ALA A 402 26.92 21.30 -1.75
N LEU A 403 25.69 21.13 -1.25
CA LEU A 403 24.49 21.52 -1.99
C LEU A 403 24.40 23.05 -2.16
N SER A 404 24.78 23.82 -1.15
CA SER A 404 24.86 25.30 -1.23
C SER A 404 25.92 25.81 -2.20
N SER A 405 26.93 25.00 -2.55
CA SER A 405 27.93 25.37 -3.57
C SER A 405 27.40 25.29 -5.01
N LEU A 406 26.23 24.68 -5.22
CA LEU A 406 25.56 24.63 -6.51
C LEU A 406 24.95 25.99 -6.86
N ASN A 407 24.75 26.24 -8.15
CA ASN A 407 24.03 27.41 -8.64
C ASN A 407 22.50 27.26 -8.44
N LEU A 408 22.06 27.20 -7.18
CA LEU A 408 20.64 27.05 -6.82
C LEU A 408 19.80 28.24 -7.29
N ALA A 409 20.36 29.46 -7.23
CA ALA A 409 19.69 30.66 -7.72
C ALA A 409 19.45 30.62 -9.24
N GLY A 410 20.44 30.12 -10.00
CA GLY A 410 20.30 29.88 -11.43
C GLY A 410 19.22 28.85 -11.73
N LEU A 411 19.14 27.76 -10.97
CA LEU A 411 18.10 26.75 -11.14
C LEU A 411 16.71 27.32 -10.82
N GLU A 412 16.58 28.06 -9.72
CA GLU A 412 15.33 28.72 -9.33
C GLU A 412 14.88 29.77 -10.33
N SER A 413 15.81 30.45 -11.02
CA SER A 413 15.47 31.42 -12.07
C SER A 413 14.74 30.78 -13.27
N LEU A 414 14.86 29.46 -13.46
CA LEU A 414 14.18 28.70 -14.51
C LEU A 414 12.75 28.30 -14.14
N LYS A 415 12.24 28.72 -12.96
CA LYS A 415 10.91 28.30 -12.46
C LYS A 415 9.75 28.61 -13.40
N ASP A 416 9.91 29.64 -14.23
CA ASP A 416 8.90 30.10 -15.19
C ASP A 416 9.14 29.58 -16.62
N GLN A 417 10.21 28.81 -16.85
CA GLN A 417 10.51 28.24 -18.17
C GLN A 417 9.54 27.10 -18.51
N GLY A 418 9.00 27.09 -19.73
CA GLY A 418 8.02 26.09 -20.14
C GLY A 418 6.59 26.36 -19.65
N VAL A 419 6.34 27.49 -18.97
CA VAL A 419 4.98 27.95 -18.64
C VAL A 419 4.29 28.36 -19.95
N LYS A 420 3.27 27.62 -20.37
CA LYS A 420 2.36 28.05 -21.44
C LYS A 420 1.21 28.83 -20.80
N ASN A 421 1.14 30.13 -21.09
CA ASN A 421 -0.03 30.94 -20.74
C ASN A 421 -1.18 30.50 -21.66
N GLY A 422 -2.16 29.81 -21.08
CA GLY A 422 -3.41 29.42 -21.77
C GLY A 422 -4.34 30.60 -21.98
#